data_AF-A0A7C1Z435-F1
#
_entry.id   AF-A0A7C1Z435-F1
#
_cell.length_a   1.000
_cell.length_b   1.000
_cell.length_c   1.000
_cell.angle_alpha   90.00
_cell.angle_beta   90.00
_cell.angle_gamma   90.00
#
_symmetry.space_group_name_H-M   'P 1'
#
loop_
_entity.id
_entity.type
_entity.pdbx_description
1 polymer ?
#
loop_
_entity_poly.entity_id
_entity_poly.type
_entity_poly.pdbx_seq_one_letter_code
_entity_poly.pdbx_strand_id
1 'polypeptide(L)'
;MNNLLDKLLFHLIGGALALLVCITLLQIIARYLFGAAFSWAAELSITLMVWSTWIGACLALKQGLHLQLSLLEQRLGRRAGLIVRLLLRLLAMIFLAAVVLSWDAVFSAMQHMTMASMPGLPINLLYMAVPAGALLLLIYVIGAFLRDWRTLRRE
;
A
#
# COMPACT_ATOMS: atom_id res chain seq x y z
N MET A 1 -8.93 -10.96 12.49
CA MET A 1 -7.79 -10.80 11.56
C MET A 1 -6.62 -10.33 12.41
N ASN A 2 -5.52 -11.07 12.41
CA ASN A 2 -4.58 -11.20 13.53
C ASN A 2 -3.98 -9.88 14.02
N ASN A 3 -4.14 -9.57 15.31
CA ASN A 3 -3.50 -8.42 15.97
C ASN A 3 -1.97 -8.39 15.77
N LEU A 4 -1.35 -9.55 15.52
CA LEU A 4 0.08 -9.66 15.27
C LEU A 4 0.50 -9.09 13.91
N LEU A 5 -0.26 -9.35 12.85
CA LEU A 5 0.05 -8.83 11.51
C LEU A 5 -0.10 -7.31 11.49
N ASP A 6 -1.19 -6.80 12.08
CA ASP A 6 -1.40 -5.35 12.17
C ASP A 6 -0.33 -4.66 13.01
N LYS A 7 0.08 -5.26 14.13
CA LYS A 7 1.20 -4.76 14.93
C LYS A 7 2.49 -4.76 14.11
N LEU A 8 2.79 -5.83 13.39
CA LEU A 8 3.97 -5.91 12.55
C LEU A 8 3.98 -4.83 11.46
N LEU A 9 2.88 -4.69 10.70
CA LEU A 9 2.76 -3.64 9.68
C LEU A 9 2.91 -2.23 10.28
N PHE A 10 2.35 -2.00 11.47
CA PHE A 10 2.46 -0.72 12.16
C PHE A 10 3.92 -0.39 12.56
N HIS A 11 4.65 -1.35 13.11
CA HIS A 11 6.06 -1.16 13.46
C HIS A 11 6.93 -1.01 12.20
N LEU A 12 6.63 -1.76 11.13
CA LEU A 12 7.34 -1.64 9.85
C LEU A 12 7.15 -0.25 9.22
N ILE A 13 5.93 0.29 9.16
CA ILE A 13 5.69 1.65 8.68
C ILE A 13 6.38 2.68 9.58
N GLY A 14 6.23 2.56 10.90
CA GLY A 14 6.84 3.48 11.85
C GLY A 14 8.35 3.53 11.68
N GLY A 15 8.99 2.37 11.56
CA GLY A 15 10.42 2.26 11.29
C GLY A 15 10.83 2.84 9.94
N ALA A 16 10.09 2.53 8.87
CA ALA A 16 10.37 3.04 7.53
C ALA A 16 10.23 4.58 7.45
N LEU A 17 9.20 5.15 8.09
CA LEU A 17 9.00 6.60 8.16
C LEU A 17 10.08 7.28 9.01
N ALA A 18 10.44 6.70 10.17
CA ALA A 18 11.54 7.22 10.98
C ALA A 18 12.86 7.22 10.21
N LEU A 19 13.15 6.14 9.47
CA LEU A 19 14.34 6.04 8.63
C LEU A 19 14.31 7.08 7.50
N LEU A 20 13.17 7.28 6.84
CA LEU A 20 12.99 8.33 5.82
C LEU A 20 13.27 9.72 6.38
N VAL A 21 12.76 10.04 7.57
CA VAL A 21 13.03 11.32 8.25
C VAL A 21 14.52 11.46 8.55
N CYS A 22 15.18 10.43 9.08
CA CYS A 22 16.61 10.46 9.35
C CYS A 22 17.45 10.68 8.08
N ILE A 23 17.12 9.99 6.98
CA ILE A 23 17.83 10.13 5.70
C ILE A 23 17.67 11.54 5.13
N THR A 24 16.44 12.06 5.12
CA THR A 24 16.16 13.39 4.58
C THR A 24 16.82 14.50 5.42
N LEU A 25 16.82 14.37 6.75
CA LEU A 25 17.56 15.28 7.63
C LEU A 25 19.07 15.21 7.39
N LEU A 26 19.63 14.00 7.28
CA LEU A 26 21.06 13.83 6.97
C LEU A 26 21.41 14.47 5.62
N GLN A 27 20.55 14.33 4.62
CA GLN A 27 20.76 14.93 3.30
C GLN A 27 20.73 16.47 3.36
N ILE A 28 19.85 17.06 4.16
CA ILE A 28 19.79 18.50 4.41
C ILE A 28 21.09 18.96 5.09
N ILE A 29 21.47 18.33 6.21
CA ILE A 29 22.71 18.61 6.94
C ILE A 29 23.91 18.51 6.00
N ALA A 30 23.99 17.43 5.21
CA ALA A 30 25.09 17.20 4.27
C ALA A 30 25.24 18.34 3.27
N ARG A 31 24.12 18.78 2.70
CA ARG A 31 24.10 19.81 1.67
C ARG A 31 24.49 21.18 2.22
N TYR A 32 24.01 21.54 3.41
CA TYR A 32 24.25 22.88 3.97
C TYR A 32 25.59 23.01 4.71
N LEU A 33 26.06 21.95 5.37
CA LEU A 33 27.32 22.00 6.15
C LEU A 33 28.54 21.57 5.33
N PHE A 34 28.40 20.56 4.47
CA PHE A 34 29.52 19.99 3.72
C PHE A 34 29.48 20.32 2.21
N GLY A 35 28.45 21.04 1.75
CA GLY A 35 28.28 21.39 0.34
C GLY A 35 28.06 20.18 -0.58
N ALA A 36 27.85 18.99 -0.02
CA ALA A 36 27.71 17.74 -0.75
C ALA A 36 26.32 17.15 -0.54
N ALA A 37 25.72 16.60 -1.60
CA ALA A 37 24.43 15.92 -1.52
C ALA A 37 24.62 14.43 -1.84
N PHE A 38 24.06 13.57 -1.00
CA PHE A 38 23.98 12.14 -1.28
C PHE A 38 22.94 11.89 -2.38
N SER A 39 23.40 11.57 -3.59
CA SER A 39 22.51 11.25 -4.73
C SER A 39 21.58 10.08 -4.42
N TRP A 40 22.11 9.08 -3.71
CA TRP A 40 21.43 7.86 -3.31
C TRP A 40 20.30 8.09 -2.28
N ALA A 41 20.37 9.17 -1.49
CA ALA A 41 19.39 9.44 -0.43
C ALA A 41 17.99 9.73 -1.00
N ALA A 42 17.92 10.36 -2.19
CA ALA A 42 16.66 10.65 -2.86
C ALA A 42 15.93 9.36 -3.29
N GLU A 43 16.64 8.44 -3.95
CA GLU A 43 16.08 7.17 -4.43
C GLU A 43 15.63 6.28 -3.27
N LEU A 44 16.42 6.22 -2.19
CA LEU A 44 16.05 5.46 -1.00
C LEU A 44 14.82 6.06 -0.31
N SER A 45 14.74 7.39 -0.22
CA SER A 45 13.60 8.09 0.38
C SER A 45 12.31 7.82 -0.39
N ILE A 46 12.35 7.89 -1.73
CA ILE A 46 11.19 7.56 -2.57
C ILE A 46 10.81 6.09 -2.41
N THR A 47 11.80 5.18 -2.39
CA THR A 47 11.56 3.74 -2.17
C THR A 47 10.83 3.52 -0.85
N LEU A 48 11.36 4.05 0.27
CA LEU A 48 10.72 3.94 1.58
C LEU A 48 9.31 4.54 1.59
N MET A 49 9.12 5.71 0.98
CA MET A 49 7.81 6.36 0.90
C MET A 49 6.77 5.51 0.15
N VAL A 50 7.14 4.92 -0.99
CA VAL A 50 6.25 4.06 -1.78
C VAL A 50 5.86 2.82 -0.98
N TRP A 51 6.83 2.14 -0.36
CA TRP A 51 6.57 1.00 0.52
C TRP A 51 5.67 1.37 1.71
N SER A 52 5.96 2.47 2.40
CA SER A 52 5.13 2.97 3.51
C SER A 52 3.70 3.31 3.07
N THR A 53 3.51 3.86 1.87
CA THR A 53 2.19 4.21 1.34
C THR A 53 1.32 2.97 1.14
N TRP A 54 1.87 1.92 0.53
CA TRP A 54 1.14 0.67 0.31
C TRP A 54 0.79 -0.05 1.60
N ILE A 55 1.74 -0.15 2.54
CA ILE A 55 1.47 -0.75 3.85
C ILE A 55 0.44 0.10 4.62
N GLY A 56 0.55 1.43 4.53
CA GLY A 56 -0.34 2.37 5.19
C GLY A 56 -1.78 2.25 4.69
N ALA A 57 -1.96 2.08 3.39
CA ALA A 57 -3.26 1.82 2.77
C ALA A 57 -3.91 0.55 3.34
N CYS A 58 -3.15 -0.51 3.60
CA CYS A 58 -3.64 -1.74 4.22
C CYS A 58 -4.23 -1.49 5.62
N LEU A 59 -3.50 -0.74 6.45
CA LEU A 59 -3.96 -0.39 7.80
C LEU A 59 -5.17 0.56 7.77
N ALA A 60 -5.21 1.51 6.84
CA ALA A 60 -6.33 2.42 6.65
C ALA A 60 -7.61 1.69 6.21
N LEU A 61 -7.49 0.69 5.34
CA LEU A 61 -8.60 -0.16 4.92
C LEU A 61 -9.22 -0.91 6.11
N LYS A 62 -8.41 -1.38 7.05
CA LYS A 62 -8.90 -2.03 8.28
C LYS A 62 -9.77 -1.09 9.12
N GLN A 63 -9.41 0.19 9.19
CA GLN A 63 -10.18 1.21 9.91
C GLN A 63 -11.48 1.59 9.18
N GLY A 64 -11.78 0.97 8.03
CA GLY A 64 -12.97 1.23 7.25
C GLY A 64 -12.92 2.58 6.52
N LEU A 65 -11.75 3.23 6.45
CA LEU A 65 -11.58 4.56 5.87
C LEU A 65 -11.62 4.57 4.33
N HIS A 66 -11.43 3.41 3.69
CA HIS A 66 -11.30 3.33 2.24
C HIS A 66 -12.63 3.37 1.48
N LEU A 67 -13.76 3.07 2.15
CA LEU A 67 -15.11 2.98 1.55
C LEU A 67 -16.18 3.23 2.63
N GLN A 68 -16.22 4.43 3.22
CA GLN A 68 -17.39 4.85 4.00
C GLN A 68 -18.50 5.29 3.05
N LEU A 69 -19.33 4.33 2.64
CA LEU A 69 -20.58 4.58 1.92
C LEU A 69 -21.70 5.03 2.86
N SER A 70 -21.36 5.61 4.01
CA SER A 70 -22.32 5.99 5.06
C SER A 70 -23.45 6.86 4.53
N LEU A 71 -23.15 7.81 3.64
CA LEU A 71 -24.15 8.66 2.98
C LEU A 71 -25.02 7.91 1.98
N LEU A 72 -24.45 6.93 1.27
CA LEU A 72 -25.16 6.15 0.25
C LEU A 72 -26.08 5.10 0.90
N GLU A 73 -25.63 4.47 1.99
CA GLU A 73 -26.42 3.56 2.83
C GLU A 73 -27.60 4.25 3.50
N GLN A 74 -27.41 5.50 3.95
CA GLN A 74 -28.49 6.30 4.53
C GLN A 74 -29.60 6.63 3.51
N ARG A 75 -29.27 6.79 2.22
CA ARG A 75 -30.26 7.12 1.18
C ARG A 75 -30.93 5.91 0.53
N LEU A 76 -30.23 4.79 0.37
CA LEU A 76 -30.75 3.61 -0.35
C LEU A 76 -31.36 2.55 0.57
N GLY A 77 -31.25 2.72 1.89
CA GLY A 77 -31.64 1.72 2.87
C GLY A 77 -30.56 0.66 3.09
N ARG A 78 -30.63 0.00 4.24
CA ARG A 78 -29.57 -0.84 4.79
C ARG A 78 -29.17 -2.01 3.87
N ARG A 79 -30.15 -2.75 3.32
CA ARG A 79 -29.89 -3.89 2.42
C ARG A 79 -29.27 -3.47 1.07
N ALA A 80 -29.82 -2.46 0.42
CA ALA A 80 -29.30 -1.99 -0.88
C ALA A 80 -27.89 -1.40 -0.73
N GLY A 81 -27.63 -0.65 0.35
CA GLY A 81 -26.30 -0.15 0.67
C GLY A 81 -25.27 -1.26 0.91
N LEU A 82 -25.64 -2.35 1.59
CA LEU A 82 -24.79 -3.53 1.75
C LEU A 82 -24.45 -4.20 0.41
N ILE A 83 -25.42 -4.32 -0.51
CA ILE A 83 -25.20 -4.90 -1.84
C ILE A 83 -24.21 -4.05 -2.64
N VAL A 84 -24.39 -2.73 -2.68
CA VAL A 84 -23.47 -1.80 -3.38
C VAL A 84 -22.06 -1.91 -2.81
N ARG A 85 -21.95 -1.97 -1.48
CA ARG A 85 -20.66 -2.12 -0.80
C ARG A 85 -19.97 -3.45 -1.16
N LEU A 86 -20.72 -4.55 -1.26
CA LEU A 86 -20.19 -5.84 -1.71
C LEU A 86 -19.71 -5.79 -3.16
N LEU A 87 -20.48 -5.16 -4.06
CA LEU A 87 -20.09 -4.97 -5.46
C LEU A 87 -18.80 -4.17 -5.60
N LEU A 88 -18.67 -3.06 -4.87
CA LEU A 88 -17.45 -2.23 -4.89
C LEU A 88 -16.24 -3.00 -4.36
N ARG A 89 -16.41 -3.81 -3.32
CA ARG A 89 -15.33 -4.69 -2.81
C ARG A 89 -14.97 -5.77 -3.82
N LEU A 90 -15.95 -6.35 -4.51
CA LEU A 90 -15.70 -7.33 -5.57
C LEU A 90 -14.89 -6.72 -6.71
N LEU A 91 -15.26 -5.51 -7.16
CA LEU A 91 -14.53 -4.78 -8.19
C LEU A 91 -13.09 -4.47 -7.73
N ALA A 92 -12.91 -4.04 -6.48
CA ALA A 92 -11.59 -3.83 -5.90
C ALA A 92 -10.76 -5.11 -5.87
N MET A 93 -11.34 -6.27 -5.52
CA MET A 93 -10.63 -7.56 -5.56
C MET A 93 -10.19 -7.93 -6.98
N ILE A 94 -11.06 -7.75 -7.98
CA ILE A 94 -10.72 -8.01 -9.39
C ILE A 94 -9.55 -7.12 -9.84
N PHE A 95 -9.62 -5.82 -9.53
CA PHE A 95 -8.55 -4.88 -9.85
C PHE A 95 -7.23 -5.26 -9.17
N LEU A 96 -7.24 -5.55 -7.87
CA LEU A 96 -6.03 -5.93 -7.13
C LEU A 96 -5.44 -7.26 -7.65
N ALA A 97 -6.28 -8.23 -7.99
CA ALA A 97 -5.84 -9.48 -8.60
C ALA A 97 -5.19 -9.25 -9.97
N ALA A 98 -5.79 -8.39 -10.82
CA ALA A 98 -5.22 -8.03 -12.11
C ALA A 98 -3.84 -7.36 -11.96
N VAL A 99 -3.67 -6.47 -10.97
CA VAL A 99 -2.38 -5.85 -10.66
C VAL A 99 -1.33 -6.91 -10.32
N VAL A 100 -1.65 -7.86 -9.43
CA VAL A 100 -0.71 -8.93 -9.03
C VAL A 100 -0.36 -9.83 -10.22
N LEU A 101 -1.34 -10.21 -11.04
CA LEU A 101 -1.12 -11.06 -12.22
C LEU A 101 -0.32 -10.36 -13.33
N SER A 102 -0.41 -9.03 -13.44
CA SER A 102 0.35 -8.24 -14.41
C SER A 102 1.82 -8.07 -14.05
N TRP A 103 2.25 -8.50 -12.86
CA TRP A 103 3.59 -8.24 -12.35
C TRP A 103 4.70 -8.85 -13.22
N ASP A 104 4.51 -10.06 -13.77
CA ASP A 104 5.55 -10.70 -14.59
C ASP A 104 5.87 -9.90 -15.87
N ALA A 105 4.84 -9.28 -16.48
CA ALA A 105 5.02 -8.39 -17.62
C ALA A 105 5.77 -7.10 -17.23
N VAL A 106 5.47 -6.53 -16.07
CA VAL A 106 6.17 -5.34 -15.55
C VAL A 106 7.62 -5.67 -15.18
N PHE A 107 7.84 -6.79 -14.49
CA PHE A 107 9.16 -7.24 -14.07
C PHE A 107 10.08 -7.49 -15.27
N SER A 108 9.59 -8.19 -16.30
CA SER A 108 10.36 -8.46 -17.52
C SER A 108 10.68 -7.19 -18.31
N ALA A 109 9.78 -6.20 -18.32
CA ALA A 109 10.03 -4.90 -18.94
C ALA A 109 11.11 -4.09 -18.21
N MET A 110 11.31 -4.32 -16.91
CA MET A 110 12.21 -3.54 -16.05
C MET A 110 13.47 -4.29 -15.60
N GLN A 111 13.63 -5.56 -15.98
CA GLN A 111 14.69 -6.45 -15.48
C GLN A 111 16.12 -5.96 -15.72
N HIS A 112 16.33 -5.11 -16.74
CA HIS A 112 17.63 -4.54 -17.08
C HIS A 112 17.78 -3.08 -16.63
N MET A 113 16.80 -2.54 -15.90
CA MET A 113 16.81 -1.17 -15.40
C MET A 113 17.34 -1.12 -13.97
N THR A 114 18.28 -0.21 -13.72
CA THR A 114 18.85 0.05 -12.41
C THR A 114 18.53 1.46 -11.96
N MET A 115 18.67 1.73 -10.66
CA MET A 115 18.52 3.08 -10.14
C MET A 115 19.67 3.97 -10.62
N ALA A 116 19.40 5.23 -10.91
CA ALA A 116 20.36 6.15 -11.52
C ALA A 116 21.52 6.49 -10.57
N SER A 117 21.23 6.61 -9.28
CA SER A 117 22.21 6.95 -8.24
C SER A 117 22.78 5.73 -7.52
N MET A 118 22.12 4.56 -7.63
CA MET A 118 22.57 3.28 -7.11
C MET A 118 22.54 2.18 -8.19
N PRO A 119 23.55 2.10 -9.09
CA PRO A 119 23.56 1.13 -10.20
C PRO A 119 23.53 -0.34 -9.74
N GLY A 120 23.97 -0.61 -8.51
CA GLY A 120 23.93 -1.95 -7.91
C GLY A 120 22.56 -2.39 -7.40
N LEU A 121 21.57 -1.48 -7.34
CA LEU A 121 20.20 -1.81 -6.95
C LEU A 121 19.27 -1.83 -8.16
N PRO A 122 18.53 -2.94 -8.38
CA PRO A 122 17.55 -3.01 -9.45
C PRO A 122 16.38 -2.08 -9.12
N ILE A 123 15.87 -1.39 -10.14
CA ILE A 123 14.71 -0.49 -9.97
C ILE A 123 13.46 -1.27 -9.51
N ASN A 124 13.44 -2.57 -9.77
CA ASN A 124 12.37 -3.50 -9.36
C ASN A 124 12.10 -3.45 -7.86
N LEU A 125 13.08 -3.14 -7.00
CA LEU A 125 12.85 -3.02 -5.55
C LEU A 125 11.83 -1.93 -5.21
N LEU A 126 11.85 -0.82 -5.95
CA LEU A 126 10.90 0.28 -5.78
C LEU A 126 9.51 -0.12 -6.27
N TYR A 127 9.43 -0.78 -7.43
CA TYR A 127 8.15 -1.17 -8.04
C TYR A 127 7.52 -2.41 -7.42
N MET A 128 8.30 -3.28 -6.75
CA MET A 128 7.81 -4.45 -6.01
C MET A 128 6.86 -4.08 -4.86
N ALA A 129 6.89 -2.83 -4.39
CA ALA A 129 5.92 -2.33 -3.43
C ALA A 129 4.48 -2.45 -3.95
N VAL A 130 4.26 -2.33 -5.26
CA VAL A 130 2.94 -2.40 -5.90
C VAL A 130 2.31 -3.80 -5.79
N PRO A 131 2.90 -4.89 -6.32
CA PRO A 131 2.33 -6.23 -6.18
C PRO A 131 2.28 -6.68 -4.71
N ALA A 132 3.30 -6.35 -3.90
CA ALA A 132 3.31 -6.71 -2.48
C ALA A 132 2.18 -6.02 -1.71
N GLY A 133 2.00 -4.72 -1.93
CA GLY A 133 0.92 -3.93 -1.35
C GLY A 133 -0.45 -4.36 -1.85
N ALA A 134 -0.60 -4.65 -3.14
CA ALA A 134 -1.84 -5.14 -3.72
C ALA A 134 -2.26 -6.50 -3.13
N LEU A 135 -1.31 -7.41 -2.94
CA LEU A 135 -1.54 -8.72 -2.32
C LEU A 135 -1.97 -8.57 -0.86
N LEU A 136 -1.31 -7.69 -0.09
CA LEU A 136 -1.71 -7.38 1.28
C LEU A 136 -3.13 -6.79 1.31
N LEU A 137 -3.41 -5.78 0.50
CA LEU A 137 -4.74 -5.17 0.40
C LEU A 137 -5.81 -6.19 0.03
N LEU A 138 -5.51 -7.12 -0.88
CA LEU A 138 -6.43 -8.17 -1.30
C LEU A 138 -6.87 -9.03 -0.10
N ILE A 139 -5.94 -9.41 0.78
CA ILE A 139 -6.25 -10.16 2.02
C ILE A 139 -7.23 -9.38 2.91
N TYR A 140 -7.00 -8.07 3.09
CA TYR A 140 -7.88 -7.22 3.90
C TYR A 140 -9.25 -7.03 3.26
N VAL A 141 -9.33 -6.83 1.94
CA VAL A 141 -10.59 -6.68 1.21
C VAL A 141 -11.40 -7.98 1.28
N ILE A 142 -10.78 -9.15 1.11
CA ILE A 142 -11.45 -10.45 1.24
C ILE A 142 -12.06 -10.59 2.64
N GLY A 143 -11.28 -10.33 3.70
CA GLY A 143 -11.80 -10.42 5.06
C GLY A 143 -12.87 -9.38 5.39
N ALA A 144 -12.87 -8.22 4.73
CA ALA A 144 -13.97 -7.27 4.79
C ALA A 144 -15.20 -7.81 4.05
N PHE A 145 -15.07 -8.25 2.80
CA PHE A 145 -16.13 -8.82 1.97
C PHE A 145 -16.87 -9.96 2.68
N LEU A 146 -16.13 -10.90 3.28
CA LEU A 146 -16.71 -12.02 4.04
C LEU A 146 -17.51 -11.57 5.27
N ARG A 147 -17.12 -10.47 5.93
CA ARG A 147 -17.88 -9.91 7.06
C ARG A 147 -19.21 -9.34 6.58
N ASP A 148 -19.20 -8.55 5.52
CA ASP A 148 -20.40 -7.91 4.99
C ASP A 148 -21.36 -8.94 4.37
N TRP A 149 -20.83 -9.98 3.71
CA TRP A 149 -21.62 -11.09 3.19
C TRP A 149 -22.38 -11.83 4.30
N ARG A 150 -21.72 -12.07 5.44
CA ARG A 150 -22.37 -12.68 6.61
C ARG A 150 -23.45 -11.78 7.20
N THR A 151 -23.26 -10.46 7.19
CA THR A 151 -24.28 -9.51 7.63
C THR A 151 -25.49 -9.53 6.71
N LEU A 152 -25.28 -9.53 5.39
CA LEU A 152 -26.36 -9.59 4.41
C LEU A 152 -27.19 -10.88 4.53
N ARG A 153 -26.54 -12.03 4.76
CA ARG A 153 -27.23 -13.32 4.92
C ARG A 153 -28.06 -13.42 6.21
N ARG A 154 -27.79 -12.57 7.20
CA ARG A 154 -28.52 -12.53 8.48
C ARG A 154 -29.75 -11.62 8.46
N GLU A 155 -29.83 -10.72 7.47
CA GLU A 155 -30.99 -9.84 7.26
C GLU A 155 -32.01 -10.49 6.34
#